data_AF-A0A965X466-F1
#
_entry.id   AF-A0A965X466-F1
#
_cell.length_a   1.000
_cell.length_b   1.000
_cell.length_c   1.000
_cell.angle_alpha   90.00
_cell.angle_beta   90.00
_cell.angle_gamma   90.00
#
_symmetry.space_group_name_H-M   'P 1'
#
loop_
_entity.id
_entity.type
_entity.pdbx_description
1 polymer ?
#
loop_
_entity_poly.entity_id
_entity_poly.type
_entity_poly.pdbx_seq_one_letter_code
_entity_poly.pdbx_strand_id
1 'polypeptide(L)'
;MNVELIAFTDRGAQTAERIAQLLTEEGTQARPARGFGGQKVDFRAWTAQAFAAADALIFVGAAGIAVRAVVPHVQSKAHDPAVLVVDEHARFVIPVLAGHIGGGNALAVRLAAQLGAQAVITTATDLNGVFAVDVWATRQGLAIRNP
;
A
#
# COMPACT_ATOMS: atom_id res chain seq x y z
N MET A 1 -4.07 10.17 6.85
CA MET A 1 -3.25 9.11 6.27
C MET A 1 -2.42 9.71 5.15
N ASN A 2 -1.14 9.39 5.10
CA ASN A 2 -0.18 9.80 4.08
C ASN A 2 0.17 8.57 3.22
N VAL A 3 -0.07 8.66 1.91
CA VAL A 3 0.15 7.57 0.95
C VAL A 3 1.12 8.03 -0.13
N GLU A 4 2.20 7.28 -0.30
CA GLU A 4 3.18 7.51 -1.35
C GLU A 4 2.96 6.48 -2.45
N LEU A 5 2.87 6.92 -3.71
CA LEU A 5 2.67 6.05 -4.87
C LEU A 5 3.82 6.16 -5.83
N ILE A 6 4.20 5.05 -6.47
CA ILE A 6 5.20 5.08 -7.54
C ILE A 6 4.80 4.16 -8.70
N ALA A 7 4.97 4.65 -9.92
CA ALA A 7 4.72 3.91 -11.14
C ALA A 7 5.99 3.74 -11.99
N PHE A 8 6.02 2.69 -12.83
CA PHE A 8 7.18 2.34 -13.65
C PHE A 8 6.91 2.35 -15.18
N THR A 9 5.70 2.70 -15.60
CA THR A 9 5.28 2.85 -17.00
C THR A 9 4.33 4.03 -17.14
N ASP A 10 4.14 4.56 -18.35
CA ASP A 10 3.19 5.66 -18.60
C ASP A 10 1.76 5.30 -18.21
N ARG A 11 1.31 4.09 -18.55
CA ARG A 11 0.00 3.58 -18.13
C ARG A 11 -0.07 3.42 -16.60
N GLY A 12 0.98 2.91 -15.98
CA GLY A 12 1.07 2.83 -14.53
C GLY A 12 0.98 4.22 -13.87
N ALA A 13 1.58 5.25 -14.45
CA ALA A 13 1.49 6.61 -13.93
C ALA A 13 0.06 7.16 -14.01
N GLN A 14 -0.67 6.92 -15.09
CA GLN A 14 -2.10 7.27 -15.19
C GLN A 14 -2.92 6.56 -14.11
N THR A 15 -2.63 5.28 -13.86
CA THR A 15 -3.27 4.53 -12.78
C THR A 15 -2.92 5.08 -11.40
N ALA A 16 -1.65 5.45 -11.15
CA ALA A 16 -1.22 6.06 -9.90
C ALA A 16 -1.88 7.43 -9.66
N GLU A 17 -1.97 8.26 -10.70
CA GLU A 17 -2.65 9.56 -10.66
C GLU A 17 -4.16 9.37 -10.34
N ARG A 18 -4.82 8.40 -10.97
CA ARG A 18 -6.22 8.05 -10.66
C ARG A 18 -6.40 7.61 -9.22
N ILE A 19 -5.51 6.75 -8.70
CA ILE A 19 -5.56 6.31 -7.29
C ILE A 19 -5.33 7.50 -6.35
N ALA A 20 -4.36 8.36 -6.65
CA ALA A 20 -4.07 9.53 -5.83
C ALA A 20 -5.26 10.50 -5.78
N GLN A 21 -5.95 10.70 -6.90
CA GLN A 21 -7.16 11.51 -6.95
C GLN A 21 -8.26 10.92 -6.05
N LEU A 22 -8.60 9.63 -6.21
CA LEU A 22 -9.62 8.96 -5.41
C LEU A 22 -9.32 9.08 -3.90
N LEU A 23 -8.07 8.83 -3.50
CA LEU A 23 -7.66 8.95 -2.09
C LEU A 23 -7.74 10.41 -1.59
N THR A 24 -7.38 11.37 -2.42
CA THR A 24 -7.44 12.80 -2.05
C THR A 24 -8.87 13.27 -1.87
N GLU A 25 -9.82 12.79 -2.69
CA GLU A 25 -11.25 13.06 -2.53
C GLU A 25 -11.81 12.51 -1.20
N GLU A 26 -11.19 11.45 -0.65
CA GLU A 26 -11.48 10.91 0.69
C GLU A 26 -10.74 11.64 1.83
N GLY A 27 -9.99 12.71 1.54
CA GLY A 27 -9.20 13.45 2.52
C GLY A 27 -7.87 12.78 2.92
N THR A 28 -7.39 11.80 2.13
CA THR A 28 -6.06 11.20 2.30
C THR A 28 -5.01 12.03 1.53
N GLN A 29 -3.85 12.28 2.14
CA GLN A 29 -2.74 12.91 1.40
C GLN A 29 -2.06 11.85 0.53
N ALA A 30 -2.27 11.88 -0.78
CA ALA A 30 -1.72 10.90 -1.72
C ALA A 30 -0.77 11.57 -2.73
N ARG A 31 0.46 11.07 -2.85
CA ARG A 31 1.51 11.67 -3.68
C ARG A 31 2.06 10.67 -4.71
N PRO A 32 1.76 10.85 -6.01
CA PRO A 32 2.30 10.00 -7.05
C PRO A 32 3.69 10.46 -7.50
N ALA A 33 4.59 9.49 -7.69
CA ALA A 33 5.93 9.65 -8.24
C ALA A 33 6.14 8.74 -9.45
N ARG A 34 7.15 9.06 -10.26
CA ARG A 34 7.55 8.25 -11.43
C ARG A 34 8.91 7.62 -11.17
N GLY A 35 9.04 6.31 -11.38
CA GLY A 35 10.30 5.57 -11.37
C GLY A 35 10.96 5.48 -12.75
N PHE A 36 10.45 6.19 -13.75
CA PHE A 36 10.84 6.11 -15.16
C PHE A 36 10.72 7.47 -15.86
N GLY A 37 11.28 7.59 -17.06
CA GLY A 37 11.21 8.81 -17.87
C GLY A 37 12.07 9.96 -17.34
N GLY A 38 11.87 11.17 -17.90
CA GLY A 38 12.64 12.37 -17.56
C GLY A 38 12.34 12.96 -16.18
N GLN A 39 11.20 12.60 -15.58
CA GLN A 39 10.79 13.00 -14.22
C GLN A 39 11.02 11.90 -13.19
N LYS A 40 11.89 10.92 -13.49
CA LYS A 40 12.13 9.81 -12.57
C LYS A 40 12.74 10.29 -11.27
N VAL A 41 12.21 9.81 -10.15
CA VAL A 41 12.83 9.96 -8.84
C VAL A 41 13.95 8.92 -8.65
N ASP A 42 14.86 9.17 -7.72
CA ASP A 42 15.75 8.12 -7.24
C ASP A 42 14.90 7.09 -6.48
N PHE A 43 14.76 5.92 -7.09
CA PHE A 43 13.87 4.88 -6.58
C PHE A 43 14.28 4.37 -5.18
N ARG A 44 15.58 4.27 -4.91
CA ARG A 44 16.08 3.77 -3.63
C ARG A 44 15.88 4.82 -2.54
N ALA A 45 16.20 6.07 -2.83
CA ALA A 45 15.99 7.17 -1.89
C ALA A 45 14.50 7.38 -1.61
N TRP A 46 13.67 7.34 -2.65
CA TRP A 46 12.21 7.43 -2.51
C TRP A 46 11.66 6.30 -1.65
N THR A 47 12.08 5.06 -1.88
CA THR A 47 11.59 3.92 -1.09
C THR A 47 11.97 4.06 0.38
N ALA A 48 13.23 4.43 0.67
CA ALA A 48 13.68 4.62 2.04
C ALA A 48 12.91 5.74 2.77
N GLN A 49 12.68 6.86 2.09
CA GLN A 49 11.94 7.99 2.65
C GLN A 49 10.46 7.67 2.86
N ALA A 50 9.81 7.11 1.84
CA ALA A 50 8.40 6.73 1.89
C ALA A 50 8.15 5.68 2.97
N PHE A 51 9.00 4.64 3.05
CA PHE A 51 8.87 3.59 4.06
C PHE A 51 8.99 4.11 5.49
N ALA A 52 9.83 5.14 5.71
CA ALA A 52 10.03 5.72 7.03
C ALA A 52 8.95 6.72 7.48
N ALA A 53 8.19 7.30 6.55
CA ALA A 53 7.34 8.47 6.83
C ALA A 53 5.88 8.35 6.37
N ALA A 54 5.56 7.42 5.47
CA ALA A 54 4.21 7.23 4.97
C ALA A 54 3.47 6.18 5.81
N ASP A 55 2.14 6.28 5.82
CA ASP A 55 1.28 5.23 6.40
C ASP A 55 1.11 4.06 5.41
N ALA A 56 1.16 4.35 4.10
CA ALA A 56 1.12 3.32 3.06
C ALA A 56 1.94 3.68 1.82
N LEU A 57 2.49 2.66 1.18
CA LEU A 57 3.16 2.73 -0.11
C LEU A 57 2.36 1.93 -1.15
N ILE A 58 2.12 2.53 -2.31
CA ILE A 58 1.43 1.85 -3.43
C ILE A 58 2.36 1.81 -4.64
N PHE A 59 2.77 0.61 -5.02
CA PHE A 59 3.58 0.38 -6.21
C PHE A 59 2.66 0.01 -7.38
N VAL A 60 2.61 0.85 -8.40
CA VAL A 60 1.87 0.57 -9.64
C VAL A 60 2.82 -0.08 -10.65
N GLY A 61 2.80 -1.41 -10.71
CA GLY A 61 3.72 -2.20 -11.52
C GLY A 61 3.90 -3.64 -11.00
N ALA A 62 5.06 -4.23 -11.30
CA ALA A 62 5.34 -5.62 -10.92
C ALA A 62 5.59 -5.76 -9.40
N ALA A 63 4.94 -6.75 -8.78
CA ALA A 63 5.08 -7.02 -7.34
C ALA A 63 6.54 -7.27 -6.90
N GLY A 64 7.33 -7.95 -7.74
CA GLY A 64 8.74 -8.21 -7.46
C GLY A 64 9.60 -6.95 -7.36
N ILE A 65 9.19 -5.83 -7.98
CA ILE A 65 9.86 -4.53 -7.80
C ILE A 65 9.58 -4.00 -6.40
N ALA A 66 8.31 -3.99 -5.99
CA ALA A 66 7.88 -3.53 -4.67
C ALA A 66 8.57 -4.31 -3.55
N VAL A 67 8.49 -5.65 -3.59
CA VAL A 67 9.06 -6.52 -2.56
C VAL A 67 10.57 -6.28 -2.40
N ARG A 68 11.33 -6.30 -3.51
CA ARG A 68 12.79 -6.08 -3.43
C ARG A 68 13.16 -4.70 -2.93
N ALA A 69 12.36 -3.69 -3.22
CA ALA A 69 12.60 -2.33 -2.78
C ALA A 69 12.38 -2.15 -1.27
N VAL A 70 11.32 -2.76 -0.72
CA VAL A 70 10.97 -2.57 0.70
C VAL A 70 11.71 -3.50 1.65
N VAL A 71 12.15 -4.69 1.20
CA VAL A 71 12.83 -5.71 2.03
C VAL A 71 13.94 -5.14 2.94
N PRO A 72 14.85 -4.27 2.49
CA PRO A 72 15.90 -3.70 3.35
C PRO A 72 15.40 -2.83 4.50
N HIS A 73 14.13 -2.43 4.48
CA HIS A 73 13.52 -1.50 5.44
C HIS A 73 12.52 -2.18 6.38
N VAL A 74 12.10 -3.41 6.08
CA VAL A 74 11.13 -4.18 6.87
C VAL A 74 11.66 -4.44 8.28
N GLN A 75 10.88 -4.12 9.30
CA GLN A 75 11.23 -4.29 10.71
C GLN A 75 10.24 -5.20 11.43
N SER A 76 8.96 -4.82 11.46
CA SER A 76 7.94 -5.63 12.14
C SER A 76 6.52 -5.25 11.72
N LYS A 77 5.62 -6.23 11.76
CA LYS A 77 4.19 -6.09 11.40
C LYS A 77 3.43 -4.96 12.12
N ALA A 78 3.91 -4.53 13.29
CA ALA A 78 3.26 -3.51 14.11
C ALA A 78 3.67 -2.07 13.73
N HIS A 79 4.81 -1.90 13.04
CA HIS A 79 5.39 -0.59 12.75
C HIS A 79 5.58 -0.35 11.24
N ASP A 80 5.74 -1.42 10.46
CA ASP A 80 5.92 -1.30 9.02
C ASP A 80 4.66 -0.69 8.38
N PRO A 81 4.81 0.23 7.41
CA PRO A 81 3.68 0.78 6.68
C PRO A 81 2.99 -0.30 5.83
N ALA A 82 1.73 -0.04 5.47
CA ALA A 82 1.04 -0.87 4.50
C ALA A 82 1.75 -0.77 3.14
N VAL A 83 2.07 -1.91 2.51
CA VAL A 83 2.61 -1.92 1.14
C VAL A 83 1.64 -2.65 0.24
N LEU A 84 1.16 -1.96 -0.78
CA LEU A 84 0.24 -2.48 -1.79
C LEU A 84 0.90 -2.46 -3.17
N VAL A 85 0.52 -3.42 -3.99
CA VAL A 85 0.86 -3.49 -5.41
C VAL A 85 -0.43 -3.40 -6.22
N VAL A 86 -0.43 -2.55 -7.23
CA VAL A 86 -1.51 -2.45 -8.22
C VAL A 86 -0.91 -2.70 -9.60
N ASP A 87 -1.51 -3.56 -10.43
CA ASP A 87 -1.03 -3.71 -11.80
C ASP A 87 -1.37 -2.45 -12.62
N GLU A 88 -0.62 -2.16 -13.68
CA GLU A 88 -0.80 -0.91 -14.43
C GLU A 88 -2.19 -0.74 -15.07
N HIS A 89 -2.93 -1.84 -15.21
CA HIS A 89 -4.32 -1.87 -15.69
C HIS A 89 -5.37 -1.77 -14.57
N ALA A 90 -4.96 -1.63 -13.31
CA ALA A 90 -5.84 -1.57 -12.15
C ALA A 90 -6.86 -2.74 -12.08
N ARG A 91 -6.42 -3.94 -12.45
CA ARG A 91 -7.21 -5.18 -12.33
C ARG A 91 -7.08 -5.81 -10.96
N PHE A 92 -5.92 -5.67 -10.32
CA PHE A 92 -5.64 -6.27 -9.03
C PHE A 92 -5.07 -5.25 -8.06
N VAL A 93 -5.54 -5.29 -6.80
CA VAL A 93 -4.96 -4.56 -5.67
C VAL A 93 -4.51 -5.58 -4.64
N ILE A 94 -3.20 -5.66 -4.42
CA ILE A 94 -2.57 -6.77 -3.69
C ILE A 94 -1.79 -6.19 -2.50
N PRO A 95 -2.26 -6.35 -1.26
CA PRO A 95 -1.46 -6.03 -0.08
C PRO A 95 -0.35 -7.06 0.07
N VAL A 96 0.90 -6.60 0.18
CA VAL A 96 2.10 -7.45 0.29
C VAL A 96 2.84 -7.27 1.62
N LEU A 97 2.57 -6.19 2.36
CA LEU A 97 3.09 -5.95 3.71
C LEU A 97 2.04 -5.25 4.57
N ALA A 98 2.07 -5.52 5.87
CA ALA A 98 1.19 -4.95 6.89
C ALA A 98 -0.31 -4.98 6.50
N GLY A 99 -0.74 -6.10 5.90
CA GLY A 99 -2.12 -6.28 5.43
C GLY A 99 -3.15 -6.21 6.55
N HIS A 100 -2.87 -6.81 7.70
CA HIS A 100 -3.85 -6.92 8.79
C HIS A 100 -3.85 -5.69 9.71
N ILE A 101 -2.95 -5.65 10.69
CA ILE A 101 -2.85 -4.56 11.68
C ILE A 101 -2.54 -3.22 11.02
N GLY A 102 -1.63 -3.20 10.03
CA GLY A 102 -1.28 -1.98 9.29
C GLY A 102 -2.36 -1.50 8.32
N GLY A 103 -3.52 -2.17 8.25
CA GLY A 103 -4.66 -1.71 7.47
C GLY A 103 -4.53 -1.92 5.95
N GLY A 104 -3.48 -2.59 5.47
CA GLY A 104 -3.25 -2.80 4.04
C GLY A 104 -4.37 -3.55 3.32
N ASN A 105 -5.01 -4.53 3.99
CA ASN A 105 -6.13 -5.30 3.45
C ASN A 105 -7.38 -4.43 3.33
N ALA A 106 -7.66 -3.60 4.34
CA ALA A 106 -8.78 -2.66 4.30
C ALA A 106 -8.60 -1.61 3.19
N LEU A 107 -7.37 -1.09 3.04
CA LEU A 107 -7.04 -0.18 1.95
C LEU A 107 -7.18 -0.86 0.58
N ALA A 108 -6.73 -2.12 0.45
CA ALA A 108 -6.82 -2.87 -0.79
C ALA A 108 -8.27 -3.12 -1.22
N VAL A 109 -9.14 -3.52 -0.29
CA VAL A 109 -10.58 -3.73 -0.56
C VAL A 109 -11.26 -2.42 -0.98
N ARG A 110 -10.98 -1.32 -0.27
CA ARG A 110 -11.53 0.00 -0.60
C ARG A 110 -11.11 0.47 -1.99
N LEU A 111 -9.81 0.44 -2.27
CA LEU A 111 -9.28 0.84 -3.57
C LEU A 111 -9.83 -0.06 -4.68
N ALA A 112 -9.91 -1.37 -4.46
CA ALA A 112 -10.44 -2.28 -5.46
C ALA A 112 -11.90 -1.94 -5.82
N ALA A 113 -12.74 -1.64 -4.83
CA ALA A 113 -14.13 -1.24 -5.06
C ALA A 113 -14.25 0.04 -5.92
N GLN A 114 -13.40 1.04 -5.67
CA GLN A 114 -13.41 2.30 -6.44
C GLN A 114 -12.81 2.16 -7.84
N LEU A 115 -11.79 1.32 -7.97
CA LEU A 115 -11.10 1.13 -9.24
C LEU A 115 -11.86 0.19 -10.19
N GLY A 116 -12.83 -0.58 -9.68
CA GLY A 116 -13.43 -1.71 -10.39
C GLY A 116 -12.49 -2.91 -10.49
N ALA A 117 -11.59 -3.04 -9.53
CA ALA A 117 -10.53 -4.06 -9.48
C ALA A 117 -10.90 -5.21 -8.54
N GLN A 118 -10.07 -6.25 -8.52
CA GLN A 118 -10.13 -7.33 -7.55
C GLN A 118 -9.09 -7.11 -6.43
N ALA A 119 -9.53 -7.07 -5.18
CA ALA A 119 -8.62 -7.17 -4.03
C ALA A 119 -8.15 -8.62 -3.87
N VAL A 120 -6.84 -8.85 -3.82
CA VAL A 120 -6.24 -10.19 -3.67
C VAL A 120 -5.77 -10.38 -2.23
N ILE A 121 -6.70 -10.69 -1.33
CA ILE A 121 -6.41 -10.90 0.08
C ILE A 121 -5.96 -12.36 0.30
N THR A 122 -4.79 -12.54 0.91
CA THR A 122 -4.21 -13.87 1.19
C THR A 122 -4.08 -14.15 2.68
N THR A 123 -4.33 -13.16 3.54
CA THR A 123 -4.19 -13.29 5.00
C THR A 123 -5.26 -14.25 5.53
N ALA A 124 -4.83 -15.33 6.19
CA ALA A 124 -5.73 -16.40 6.64
C ALA A 124 -6.81 -15.91 7.62
N THR A 125 -6.46 -15.02 8.54
CA THR A 125 -7.41 -14.45 9.51
C THR A 125 -8.55 -13.70 8.80
N ASP A 126 -8.22 -12.87 7.81
CA ASP A 126 -9.20 -12.13 7.00
C ASP A 126 -10.06 -13.07 6.16
N LEU A 127 -9.47 -14.07 5.51
CA LEU A 127 -10.19 -15.02 4.67
C LEU A 127 -11.19 -15.87 5.46
N ASN A 128 -10.87 -16.22 6.70
CA ASN A 128 -11.74 -17.06 7.54
C ASN A 128 -12.71 -16.23 8.40
N GLY A 129 -12.66 -14.89 8.35
CA GLY A 129 -13.52 -14.01 9.14
C GLY A 129 -13.39 -14.23 10.65
N VAL A 130 -12.25 -14.75 11.11
CA VAL A 130 -12.02 -15.05 12.52
C VAL A 130 -11.62 -13.78 13.28
N PHE A 131 -11.89 -13.75 14.59
CA PHE A 131 -11.61 -12.60 15.41
C PHE A 131 -10.11 -12.28 15.44
N ALA A 132 -9.79 -11.07 15.02
CA ALA A 132 -8.46 -10.49 15.00
C ALA A 132 -8.27 -9.55 16.20
N VAL A 133 -7.67 -10.06 17.28
CA VAL A 133 -7.49 -9.30 18.52
C VAL A 133 -6.66 -8.03 18.32
N ASP A 134 -5.70 -8.11 17.42
CA ASP A 134 -4.79 -7.04 17.04
C ASP A 134 -5.52 -5.93 16.26
N VAL A 135 -6.29 -6.27 15.23
CA VAL A 135 -7.13 -5.31 14.48
C VAL A 135 -8.20 -4.69 15.38
N TRP A 136 -8.80 -5.49 16.26
CA TRP A 136 -9.75 -4.97 17.25
C TRP A 136 -9.08 -3.96 18.19
N ALA A 137 -7.91 -4.29 18.75
CA ALA A 137 -7.17 -3.40 19.64
C ALA A 137 -6.81 -2.07 18.94
N THR A 138 -6.30 -2.12 17.71
CA THR A 138 -6.01 -0.92 16.91
C THR A 138 -7.26 -0.06 16.69
N ARG A 139 -8.42 -0.66 16.38
CA ARG A 139 -9.69 0.07 16.22
C ARG A 139 -10.20 0.72 17.50
N GLN A 140 -9.85 0.16 18.67
CA GLN A 140 -10.18 0.73 19.97
C GLN A 140 -9.15 1.78 20.45
N GLY A 141 -8.11 2.07 19.65
CA GLY A 141 -7.02 2.96 20.06
C GLY A 141 -6.12 2.37 21.16
N LEU A 142 -6.07 1.04 21.27
CA LEU A 142 -5.25 0.32 22.26
C LEU A 142 -3.87 -0.02 21.69
N ALA A 143 -2.86 -0.04 22.56
CA ALA A 143 -1.50 -0.45 22.20
C ALA A 143 -1.28 -1.95 22.40
N ILE A 144 -0.64 -2.60 21.43
CA ILE A 144 -0.28 -4.04 21.49
C ILE A 144 1.17 -4.15 21.96
N ARG A 145 1.40 -4.71 23.15
CA ARG A 145 2.75 -4.85 23.73
C ARG A 145 3.55 -6.04 23.19
N ASN A 146 2.88 -7.14 22.84
CA ASN A 146 3.48 -8.38 22.35
C ASN A 146 2.75 -8.83 21.07
N PRO A 147 3.01 -8.18 19.92
CA PRO A 147 2.34 -8.47 18.65
C PRO A 147 2.78 -9.78 18.00
#